data_AF-A0A9D8LHT4-F1
#
_entry.id   AF-A0A9D8LHT4-F1
#
_cell.length_a   1.000
_cell.length_b   1.000
_cell.length_c   1.000
_cell.angle_alpha   90.00
_cell.angle_beta   90.00
_cell.angle_gamma   90.00
#
_symmetry.space_group_name_H-M   'P 1'
#
loop_
_entity.id
_entity.type
_entity.pdbx_description
1 polymer ?
#
loop_
_entity_poly.entity_id
_entity_poly.type
_entity_poly.pdbx_seq_one_letter_code
_entity_poly.pdbx_strand_id
1 'polypeptide(L)' 'MIPFRLTIAAGLAVMALAGPAFGAGDRIKPPAETWSFSGPFGRFDQAQLQRGFKVVKEVCASCHSMNL' A
#
# COMPACT_ATOMS: atom_id res chain seq x y z
N MET A 1 -3.70 38.94 17.73
CA MET A 1 -3.41 38.92 16.28
C MET A 1 -1.95 38.57 16.10
N ILE A 2 -1.62 37.29 15.98
CA ILE A 2 -0.23 36.85 15.74
C ILE A 2 0.11 37.22 14.29
N PRO A 3 1.21 37.94 14.01
CA PRO A 3 1.51 38.38 12.66
C PRO A 3 1.80 37.17 11.77
N PHE A 4 1.23 37.16 10.56
CA PHE A 4 1.39 36.11 9.53
C PHE A 4 2.85 35.73 9.23
N ARG A 5 3.79 36.66 9.49
CA ARG A 5 5.24 36.42 9.37
C ARG A 5 5.78 35.44 10.42
N LEU A 6 5.23 35.47 11.64
CA LEU A 6 5.65 34.59 12.73
C LEU A 6 5.17 33.15 12.50
N THR A 7 4.00 32.97 11.90
CA THR A 7 3.47 31.64 11.55
C THR A 7 4.24 30.98 10.42
N ILE A 8 4.68 31.76 9.41
CA ILE A 8 5.53 31.25 8.32
C ILE A 8 6.90 30.83 8.86
N ALA A 9 7.53 31.67 9.67
CA ALA A 9 8.84 31.38 10.25
C ALA A 9 8.80 30.12 11.13
N ALA A 10 7.76 29.95 11.95
CA ALA A 10 7.58 28.75 12.76
C ALA A 10 7.35 27.49 11.91
N GLY A 11 6.55 27.58 10.84
CA GLY A 11 6.31 26.45 9.93
C GLY A 11 7.57 25.96 9.21
N LEU A 12 8.40 26.89 8.73
CA LEU A 12 9.68 26.57 8.09
C LEU A 12 10.67 25.93 9.07
N ALA A 13 10.72 26.41 10.31
CA ALA A 13 11.58 25.84 11.35
C ALA A 13 11.19 24.40 11.73
N VAL A 14 9.89 24.10 11.81
CA VAL A 14 9.41 22.73 12.08
C VAL A 14 9.76 21.77 10.95
N MET A 15 9.66 22.22 9.70
CA MET A 15 10.01 21.40 8.54
C MET A 15 11.53 21.12 8.46
N ALA A 16 12.36 22.06 8.90
CA ALA A 16 13.81 21.88 8.98
C ALA A 16 14.26 20.91 10.10
N LEU A 17 13.42 20.68 11.10
CA LEU A 17 13.68 19.76 12.23
C LEU A 17 13.13 18.35 12.00
N ALA A 18 12.44 18.11 10.88
CA ALA A 18 11.98 16.77 10.51
C ALA A 18 13.17 15.92 10.03
N GLY A 19 13.68 15.04 10.89
CA GLY A 19 14.65 14.02 10.50
C GLY A 19 14.05 12.96 9.56
N PRO A 20 14.87 12.22 8.79
CA PRO A 20 14.39 11.15 7.93
C PRO A 20 13.75 10.03 8.75
N ALA A 21 12.57 9.57 8.32
CA ALA A 21 11.97 8.36 8.86
C ALA A 21 12.60 7.14 8.15
N PHE A 22 13.41 6.36 8.87
CA PHE A 22 13.93 5.09 8.36
C PHE A 22 12.90 3.98 8.57
N GLY A 23 12.62 3.21 7.53
CA GLY A 23 11.83 1.98 7.64
C GLY A 23 12.60 0.89 8.39
N ALA A 24 11.92 -0.22 8.72
CA ALA A 24 12.45 -1.35 9.48
C ALA A 24 13.61 -2.16 8.83
N GLY A 25 14.34 -1.58 7.87
CA GLY A 25 15.47 -2.20 7.18
C GLY A 25 15.15 -2.82 5.82
N ASP A 26 16.05 -3.68 5.36
CA ASP A 26 16.01 -4.33 4.04
C ASP A 26 14.80 -5.25 3.90
N ARG A 27 14.06 -5.08 2.80
CA ARG A 27 12.98 -5.98 2.42
C ARG A 27 13.49 -6.91 1.33
N ILE A 28 13.21 -8.20 1.48
CA ILE A 28 13.38 -9.14 0.37
C ILE A 28 12.44 -8.69 -0.75
N LYS A 29 13.01 -8.32 -1.89
CA LYS A 29 12.22 -8.03 -3.08
C LYS A 29 11.74 -9.37 -3.65
N PRO A 30 10.42 -9.65 -3.68
CA PRO A 30 9.93 -10.85 -4.31
C PRO A 30 10.26 -10.83 -5.81
N PRO A 31 10.48 -12.01 -6.41
CA PRO A 31 10.65 -12.10 -7.86
C PRO A 31 9.40 -11.57 -8.57
N ALA A 32 9.59 -11.09 -9.80
CA ALA A 32 8.48 -10.68 -10.63
C ALA A 32 7.79 -11.92 -11.22
N GLU A 33 6.51 -12.07 -10.92
CA GLU A 33 5.67 -13.14 -11.46
C GLU A 33 4.96 -12.68 -12.75
N THR A 34 4.68 -13.63 -13.63
CA THR A 34 3.96 -13.39 -14.89
C THR A 34 2.46 -13.61 -14.71
N TRP A 35 1.67 -12.53 -14.65
CA TRP A 35 0.21 -12.61 -14.50
C TRP A 35 -0.52 -12.38 -15.82
N SER A 36 -1.69 -13.01 -15.97
CA SER A 36 -2.56 -12.84 -17.15
C SER A 36 -3.03 -11.38 -17.36
N PHE A 37 -3.01 -10.58 -16.30
CA PHE A 37 -3.48 -9.18 -16.27
C PHE A 37 -2.34 -8.15 -16.27
N SER A 38 -1.07 -8.57 -16.41
CA SER A 38 0.09 -7.67 -16.25
C SER A 38 0.26 -6.63 -17.37
N GLY A 39 -0.32 -6.87 -18.55
CA GLY A 39 -0.17 -6.00 -19.71
C GLY A 39 -1.26 -4.91 -19.80
N PRO A 40 -1.07 -3.89 -20.67
CA PRO A 40 -2.04 -2.80 -20.84
C PRO A 40 -3.43 -3.27 -21.32
N PHE A 41 -3.50 -4.47 -21.91
CA PHE A 41 -4.73 -5.14 -22.33
C PHE A 41 -4.93 -6.50 -21.64
N GLY A 42 -4.22 -6.73 -20.53
CA GLY A 42 -4.32 -7.96 -19.75
C GLY A 42 -5.72 -8.17 -19.21
N ARG A 43 -6.11 -9.42 -18.99
CA ARG A 43 -7.40 -9.77 -18.39
C ARG A 43 -7.21 -10.76 -17.25
N PHE A 44 -8.12 -10.72 -16.30
CA PHE A 44 -8.18 -11.76 -15.30
C PHE A 44 -8.58 -13.08 -15.94
N ASP A 45 -7.90 -14.15 -15.56
CA ASP A 45 -8.40 -15.51 -15.77
C ASP A 45 -9.56 -15.74 -14.79
N GLN A 46 -10.78 -15.82 -15.31
CA GLN A 46 -11.99 -16.01 -14.50
C GLN A 46 -11.95 -17.34 -13.72
N ALA A 47 -11.38 -18.40 -14.30
CA ALA A 47 -11.26 -19.68 -13.62
C ALA A 47 -10.24 -19.59 -12.47
N GLN A 48 -9.15 -18.83 -12.65
CA GLN A 48 -8.22 -18.51 -11.57
C GLN A 48 -8.91 -17.73 -10.44
N LEU A 49 -9.74 -16.74 -10.76
CA LEU A 49 -10.51 -15.99 -9.75
C LEU A 49 -11.46 -16.89 -8.96
N GLN A 50 -12.18 -17.80 -9.61
CA GLN A 50 -13.07 -18.75 -8.94
C GLN A 50 -12.32 -19.66 -7.97
N ARG A 51 -11.16 -20.20 -8.38
CA ARG A 51 -10.29 -21.00 -7.51
C ARG A 51 -9.74 -20.18 -6.35
N GLY A 52 -9.32 -18.94 -6.59
CA GLY A 52 -8.84 -18.02 -5.55
C GLY A 52 -9.93 -17.69 -4.54
N PHE A 53 -11.16 -17.43 -4.99
CA PHE A 53 -12.30 -17.19 -4.09
C PHE A 53 -12.60 -18.42 -3.22
N LYS A 54 -12.48 -19.64 -3.76
CA LYS A 54 -12.59 -20.87 -2.96
C LYS A 54 -11.57 -20.89 -1.82
N VAL A 55 -10.30 -20.55 -2.09
CA VAL A 55 -9.25 -20.45 -1.06
C VAL A 55 -9.61 -19.40 0.01
N VAL A 56 -10.06 -18.21 -0.41
CA VAL A 56 -10.50 -17.18 0.54
C VAL A 56 -11.62 -17.69 1.44
N LYS A 57 -12.63 -18.34 0.85
CA LYS A 57 -13.79 -18.85 1.57
C LYS A 57 -13.47 -20.00 2.52
N GLU A 58 -12.59 -20.91 2.13
CA GLU A 58 -12.31 -22.14 2.88
C GLU A 58 -11.16 -22.00 3.88
N VAL A 59 -10.25 -21.04 3.67
CA VAL A 59 -9.05 -20.87 4.50
C VAL A 59 -9.04 -19.52 5.21
N CYS A 60 -9.14 -18.44 4.44
CA CYS A 60 -8.88 -17.08 4.95
C CYS A 60 -10.06 -16.50 5.74
N ALA A 61 -11.29 -16.87 5.40
CA ALA A 61 -12.51 -16.29 5.96
C ALA A 61 -12.72 -16.59 7.45
N SER A 62 -11.95 -17.52 8.02
CA SER A 62 -11.93 -17.79 9.46
C SER A 62 -11.37 -16.62 10.28
N CYS A 63 -10.44 -15.85 9.71
CA CYS A 63 -9.75 -14.74 10.39
C CYS A 63 -9.98 -13.39 9.70
N HIS A 64 -10.18 -13.37 8.38
CA HIS A 64 -10.29 -12.15 7.59
C HIS A 64 -11.70 -11.99 7.00
N SER A 65 -12.35 -10.87 7.32
CA SER A 65 -13.57 -10.45 6.62
C SER A 65 -13.22 -9.77 5.30
N MET A 66 -14.03 -10.01 4.27
CA MET A 66 -14.00 -9.23 3.03
C MET A 66 -15.37 -8.58 2.88
N ASN A 67 -15.43 -7.27 3.05
CA ASN A 67 -16.64 -6.47 2.90
C ASN A 67 -16.43 -5.42 1.79
N LEU A 68 -17.48 -5.09 1.05
CA LEU A 68 -17.48 -4.17 -0.09
C LEU A 68 -17.89 -2.76 0.33
#